data_AF-A0A0N1ACS5-F1
#
_entry.id   AF-A0A0N1ACS5-F1
#
_cell.length_a   1.000
_cell.length_b   1.000
_cell.length_c   1.000
_cell.angle_alpha   90.00
_cell.angle_beta   90.00
_cell.angle_gamma   90.00
#
_symmetry.space_group_name_H-M   'P 1'
#
loop_
_entity.id
_entity.type
_entity.pdbx_description
1 polymer ?
#
loop_
_entity_poly.entity_id
_entity_poly.type
_entity_poly.pdbx_seq_one_letter_code
_entity_poly.pdbx_strand_id
1 'polypeptide(L)' 'MNWNSASEFFAMGGYGFFVWMAYAVSAAFMLAEPLLARHRHRQALREAARQDPDSEENS' A
#
# COMPACT_ATOMS: atom_id res chain seq x y z
N MET A 1 -33.11 -7.67 12.29
CA MET A 1 -31.86 -8.32 11.84
C MET A 1 -31.94 -8.56 10.33
N ASN A 2 -31.69 -7.56 9.49
CA ASN A 2 -31.47 -7.73 8.05
C ASN A 2 -30.57 -6.58 7.58
N TRP A 3 -29.26 -6.78 7.64
CA TRP A 3 -28.31 -5.94 6.91
C TRP A 3 -28.48 -6.30 5.43
N ASN A 4 -29.38 -5.60 4.73
CA ASN A 4 -29.90 -6.07 3.43
C ASN A 4 -28.88 -6.03 2.29
N SER A 5 -27.82 -5.21 2.36
CA SER A 5 -26.52 -5.43 1.69
C SER A 5 -25.70 -4.14 1.71
N ALA A 6 -24.39 -4.26 1.57
CA ALA A 6 -23.53 -3.12 1.26
C ALA A 6 -23.98 -2.39 -0.03
N SER A 7 -24.58 -3.10 -0.99
CA SER A 7 -25.12 -2.55 -2.24
C SER A 7 -26.24 -1.52 -2.04
N GLU A 8 -27.10 -1.65 -1.02
CA GLU A 8 -28.11 -0.63 -0.71
C GLU A 8 -27.48 0.65 -0.14
N PHE A 9 -26.38 0.53 0.60
CA PHE A 9 -25.60 1.66 1.10
C PHE A 9 -24.95 2.46 -0.04
N PHE A 10 -24.52 1.78 -1.10
CA PHE A 10 -24.05 2.42 -2.33
C PHE A 10 -25.22 2.98 -3.16
N ALA A 11 -26.38 2.32 -3.16
CA ALA A 11 -27.56 2.72 -3.91
C ALA A 11 -28.36 3.87 -3.27
N MET A 12 -28.09 4.24 -2.00
CA MET A 12 -28.80 5.28 -1.23
C MET A 12 -28.56 6.74 -1.69
N GLY A 13 -28.04 6.97 -2.91
CA GLY A 13 -27.97 8.30 -3.50
C GLY A 13 -26.68 9.09 -3.25
N GLY A 14 -25.52 8.42 -3.21
CA GLY A 14 -24.22 9.08 -3.39
C GLY A 14 -23.37 9.31 -2.13
N TYR A 15 -23.92 9.14 -0.92
CA TYR A 15 -23.16 9.33 0.33
C TYR A 15 -22.12 8.26 0.63
N GLY A 16 -22.35 7.00 0.22
CA GLY A 16 -21.39 5.92 0.43
C GLY A 16 -20.02 6.20 -0.20
N PHE A 17 -20.02 6.84 -1.38
CA PHE A 17 -18.79 7.19 -2.09
C PHE A 17 -17.93 8.20 -1.30
N PHE A 18 -18.55 9.18 -0.62
CA PHE A 18 -17.83 10.14 0.22
C PHE A 18 -17.12 9.47 1.40
N VAL A 19 -17.78 8.51 2.06
CA VAL A 19 -17.19 7.78 3.19
C VAL A 19 -16.01 6.93 2.73
N TRP A 20 -16.17 6.22 1.61
CA TRP A 20 -15.09 5.44 1.01
C TRP A 20 -13.91 6.31 0.57
N MET A 21 -14.16 7.53 0.06
CA MET A 21 -13.11 8.47 -0.28
C MET A 21 -12.38 9.01 0.95
N ALA A 22 -13.08 9.33 2.04
CA ALA A 22 -12.44 9.73 3.29
C ALA A 22 -11.53 8.61 3.85
N TYR A 23 -12.00 7.36 3.80
CA TYR A 23 -11.20 6.18 4.18
C TYR A 23 -10.01 5.97 3.25
N ALA A 24 -10.20 6.09 1.94
CA ALA A 24 -9.12 5.93 0.97
C ALA A 24 -8.03 7.00 1.13
N VAL A 25 -8.42 8.26 1.36
CA VAL A 25 -7.46 9.35 1.62
C VAL A 25 -6.70 9.09 2.92
N SER A 26 -7.40 8.71 3.99
CA SER A 26 -6.77 8.37 5.27
C SER A 26 -5.79 7.20 5.14
N ALA A 27 -6.18 6.14 4.43
CA ALA A 27 -5.32 5.00 4.15
C ALA A 27 -4.11 5.41 3.29
N ALA A 28 -4.29 6.29 2.30
CA ALA A 28 -3.20 6.79 1.47
C ALA A 28 -2.16 7.56 2.30
N PHE A 29 -2.58 8.37 3.26
CA PHE A 29 -1.67 9.04 4.20
C PHE A 29 -0.92 8.05 5.10
N MET A 30 -1.62 7.06 5.67
CA MET A 30 -0.97 5.99 6.43
C MET A 30 0.01 5.17 5.58
N LEU A 31 -0.26 5.02 4.29
CA LEU A 31 0.58 4.27 3.36
C LEU A 31 1.75 5.09 2.80
N ALA A 32 1.71 6.43 2.90
CA ALA A 32 2.74 7.29 2.36
C ALA A 32 4.12 7.02 2.99
N GLU A 33 4.19 6.90 4.31
CA GLU A 33 5.43 6.58 5.04
C GLU A 33 6.00 5.20 4.67
N PRO A 34 5.24 4.08 4.72
CA PRO A 34 5.77 2.78 4.35
C PRO A 34 6.07 2.66 2.85
N LEU A 35 5.43 3.44 1.96
CA LEU A 35 5.80 3.49 0.54
C LEU A 35 7.23 4.07 0.37
N LEU A 36 7.54 5.15 1.08
CA LEU A 36 8.89 5.73 1.08
C LEU A 36 9.91 4.78 1.71
N ALA A 37 9.56 4.16 2.84
CA ALA A 37 10.41 3.18 3.51
C ALA A 37 10.66 1.95 2.61
N ARG A 38 9.62 1.46 1.91
CA ARG A 38 9.74 0.38 0.91
C ARG A 38 10.62 0.76 -0.26
N HIS A 39 10.53 2.01 -0.74
CA HIS A 39 11.40 2.49 -1.81
C HIS A 39 12.87 2.48 -1.39
N ARG A 40 13.16 3.00 -0.19
CA ARG A 40 14.51 2.98 0.40
C ARG A 40 15.02 1.55 0.65
N HIS A 41 14.19 0.68 1.20
CA HIS A 41 14.53 -0.74 1.39
C HIS A 41 14.84 -1.43 0.07
N ARG A 42 14.05 -1.20 -0.98
CA ARG A 42 14.32 -1.74 -2.31
C ARG A 42 15.62 -1.21 -2.92
N GLN A 43 15.96 0.05 -2.68
CA GLN A 43 17.24 0.60 -3.12
C GLN A 43 18.41 -0.03 -2.37
N ALA A 44 18.33 -0.15 -1.04
CA ALA A 44 19.36 -0.78 -0.23
C ALA A 44 19.57 -2.26 -0.61
N LEU A 45 18.49 -3.01 -0.86
CA LEU A 45 18.58 -4.40 -1.33
C LEU A 45 19.21 -4.51 -2.73
N ARG A 46 18.94 -3.56 -3.64
CA ARG A 46 19.57 -3.53 -4.96
C ARG A 46 21.07 -3.20 -4.87
N GLU A 47 21.45 -2.33 -3.95
CA GLU A 47 22.85 -1.99 -3.68
C GLU A 47 23.60 -3.21 -3.11
N ALA A 48 23.01 -3.88 -2.12
CA ALA A 48 23.57 -5.11 -1.54
C ALA A 48 23.70 -6.24 -2.57
N ALA A 49 22.68 -6.44 -3.42
CA ALA A 49 22.73 -7.44 -4.50
C ALA A 49 23.77 -7.12 -5.60
N ARG A 50 24.19 -5.86 -5.73
CA ARG A 50 25.29 -5.46 -6.63
C ARG A 50 26.67 -5.61 -6.00
N GLN A 51 26.75 -5.69 -4.67
CA GLN A 51 28.01 -5.89 -3.95
C GLN A 51 28.37 -7.38 -3.78
N ASP A 52 27.41 -8.28 -4.03
CA ASP A 52 27.58 -9.74 -3.96
C ASP A 52 27.85 -10.49 -5.31
N PRO A 53 28.56 -9.95 -6.33
CA PRO A 53 29.08 -10.77 -7.44
C PRO A 53 30.50 -11.31 -7.21
N ASP A 54 31.26 -10.82 -6.23
CA ASP A 54 32.72 -11.11 -6.13
C ASP A 54 33.11 -11.99 -4.93
N SER A 55 32.16 -12.46 -4.12
CA SER A 55 32.43 -13.25 -2.91
C SER A 55 32.77 -14.73 -3.17
N GLU A 56 32.43 -15.27 -4.36
CA GLU A 56 32.61 -16.69 -4.69
C GLU A 56 33.69 -16.99 -5.76
N GLU A 57 34.29 -15.99 -6.41
CA GLU A 57 35.33 -16.23 -7.45
C GLU A 57 36.79 -16.19 -6.90
N ASN A 58 37.00 -16.08 -5.58
CA ASN A 58 38.34 -16.08 -4.99
C ASN A 58 38.47 -16.93 -3.71
N SER A 59 37.96 -18.16 -3.68
CA SER A 59 38.34 -19.15 -2.67
C SER A 59 38.71 -20.51 -3.24
#